data_AF-A0A3N5T0S9-F1
#
_entry.id   AF-A0A3N5T0S9-F1
#
_cell.length_a   1.000
_cell.length_b   1.000
_cell.length_c   1.000
_cell.angle_alpha   90.00
_cell.angle_beta   90.00
_cell.angle_gamma   90.00
#
_symmetry.space_group_name_H-M   'P 1'
#
loop_
_entity.id
_entity.type
_entity.pdbx_description
1 polymer ?
#
loop_
_entity_poly.entity_id
_entity_poly.type
_entity_poly.pdbx_seq_one_letter_code
_entity_poly.pdbx_strand_id
1 'polypeptide(L)'
;MEKKTQLSVILNNAPGELSKLCDQLKAVSVNILAMSIQNAKDSVKELFNMREKTGRRIALAESYRGILKDSSDYSLIRLFVD
;
A
#
# COMPACT_ATOMS: atom_id res chain seq x y z
N MET A 1 -28.47 -2.19 6.84
CA MET A 1 -27.26 -1.85 6.06
C MET A 1 -26.14 -2.68 6.65
N GLU A 2 -25.62 -3.69 5.94
CA GLU A 2 -24.48 -4.48 6.42
C GLU A 2 -23.28 -3.55 6.65
N LYS A 3 -22.62 -3.70 7.79
CA LYS A 3 -21.42 -2.93 8.13
C LYS A 3 -20.25 -3.53 7.37
N LYS A 4 -19.82 -2.88 6.28
CA LYS A 4 -18.61 -3.27 5.55
C LYS A 4 -17.40 -2.62 6.21
N THR A 5 -16.40 -3.42 6.57
CA THR A 5 -15.18 -2.94 7.21
C THR A 5 -14.09 -2.77 6.15
N GLN A 6 -13.31 -1.69 6.25
CA GLN A 6 -12.15 -1.49 5.39
C GLN A 6 -10.87 -1.67 6.22
N LEU A 7 -10.05 -2.65 5.83
CA LEU A 7 -8.71 -2.85 6.37
C LEU A 7 -7.70 -2.17 5.43
N SER A 8 -6.76 -1.42 6.01
CA SER A 8 -5.63 -0.83 5.27
C SER A 8 -4.34 -1.28 5.93
N VAL A 9 -3.55 -2.09 5.23
CA VAL A 9 -2.35 -2.72 5.78
C VAL A 9 -1.15 -2.49 4.87
N ILE A 10 0.02 -2.35 5.48
CA ILE A 10 1.29 -2.23 4.78
C ILE A 10 2.01 -3.56 4.98
N LEU A 11 2.29 -4.26 3.88
CA LEU A 11 3.02 -5.52 3.89
C LEU A 11 4.37 -5.35 3.22
N ASN A 12 5.34 -6.18 3.58
CA ASN A 12 6.58 -6.29 2.82
C ASN A 12 6.24 -6.70 1.37
N ASN A 13 6.90 -6.08 0.40
CA ASN A 13 6.75 -6.37 -1.02
C ASN A 13 7.58 -7.60 -1.41
N ALA A 14 7.25 -8.74 -0.79
CA ALA A 14 7.93 -10.01 -0.99
C ALA A 14 6.91 -11.14 -1.23
N PRO A 15 7.28 -12.19 -1.99
CA PRO A 15 6.42 -13.35 -2.20
C PRO A 15 5.96 -13.96 -0.87
N GLY A 16 4.67 -14.27 -0.77
CA GLY A 16 4.08 -14.94 0.40
C GLY A 16 3.56 -14.03 1.51
N GLU A 17 3.89 -12.74 1.52
CA GLU A 17 3.42 -11.81 2.58
C GLU A 17 1.90 -11.63 2.57
N LEU A 18 1.31 -11.48 1.38
CA LEU A 18 -0.15 -11.46 1.24
C LEU A 18 -0.79 -12.80 1.66
N SER A 19 -0.11 -13.93 1.43
CA SER A 19 -0.61 -15.24 1.87
C SER A 19 -0.73 -15.30 3.39
N LYS A 20 0.29 -14.82 4.12
CA LYS A 20 0.27 -14.77 5.59
C LYS A 20 -0.92 -13.96 6.11
N LEU A 21 -1.23 -12.82 5.47
CA LEU A 21 -2.41 -12.02 5.80
C LEU A 21 -3.70 -12.80 5.55
N CYS A 22 -3.82 -13.44 4.39
CA CYS A 22 -4.99 -14.26 4.06
C CYS A 22 -5.17 -15.43 5.03
N ASP A 23 -4.09 -16.05 5.51
CA ASP A 23 -4.15 -17.11 6.52
C ASP A 23 -4.73 -16.59 7.86
N GLN A 24 -4.37 -15.37 8.27
CA GLN A 24 -4.96 -14.73 9.45
C GLN A 24 -6.45 -14.44 9.27
N LEU A 25 -6.85 -13.88 8.11
CA LEU A 25 -8.26 -13.60 7.81
C LEU A 25 -9.09 -14.89 7.76
N LYS A 26 -8.54 -15.95 7.17
CA LYS A 26 -9.16 -17.28 7.12
C LYS A 26 -9.33 -17.88 8.52
N ALA A 27 -8.36 -17.71 9.41
CA ALA A 27 -8.44 -18.24 10.78
C ALA A 27 -9.61 -17.68 11.58
N VAL A 28 -10.06 -16.46 11.24
CA VAL A 28 -11.24 -15.81 11.85
C VAL A 28 -12.47 -15.79 10.94
N SER A 29 -12.45 -16.54 9.84
CA SER A 29 -13.56 -16.65 8.87
C SER A 29 -14.03 -15.32 8.28
N VAL A 30 -13.11 -14.38 8.04
CA VAL A 30 -13.41 -13.08 7.41
C VAL A 30 -13.33 -13.21 5.89
N ASN A 31 -14.38 -12.79 5.19
CA ASN A 31 -14.43 -12.83 3.73
C ASN A 31 -13.88 -11.54 3.12
N ILE A 32 -13.23 -11.64 1.97
CA ILE A 32 -12.74 -10.48 1.22
C ILE A 32 -13.76 -10.17 0.11
N LEU A 33 -14.42 -9.04 0.23
CA LEU A 33 -15.42 -8.56 -0.74
C LEU A 33 -14.78 -7.81 -1.91
N ALA A 34 -13.69 -7.08 -1.64
CA ALA A 34 -12.89 -6.40 -2.66
C ALA A 34 -11.49 -6.12 -2.14
N MET A 35 -10.52 -6.02 -3.05
CA MET A 35 -9.12 -5.74 -2.72
C MET A 35 -8.49 -4.77 -3.72
N SER A 36 -7.62 -3.89 -3.23
CA SER A 36 -6.68 -3.12 -4.06
C SER A 36 -5.28 -3.21 -3.49
N ILE A 37 -4.28 -3.33 -4.36
CA ILE A 37 -2.86 -3.38 -4.02
C ILE A 37 -2.17 -2.23 -4.74
N GLN A 38 -1.42 -1.42 -3.99
CA GLN A 38 -0.60 -0.34 -4.52
C GLN A 38 0.85 -0.63 -4.15
N ASN A 39 1.70 -0.77 -5.15
CA ASN A 39 3.14 -0.82 -4.92
C ASN A 39 3.57 0.57 -4.44
N ALA A 40 4.13 0.66 -3.25
CA ALA A 40 4.49 1.97 -2.68
C ALA A 40 5.64 2.64 -3.47
N LYS A 41 6.38 1.90 -4.29
CA LYS A 41 7.31 2.46 -5.28
C LYS A 41 6.61 3.32 -6.33
N ASP A 42 5.45 2.89 -6.80
CA ASP A 42 4.74 3.55 -7.91
C ASP A 42 4.04 4.83 -7.43
N SER A 43 3.48 4.82 -6.22
CA SER A 43 2.89 6.02 -5.60
C SER A 43 3.94 7.12 -5.34
N VAL A 44 5.16 6.74 -4.94
CA VAL A 44 6.24 7.72 -4.74
C VAL A 44 6.79 8.22 -6.08
N LYS A 45 6.93 7.34 -7.10
CA LYS A 45 7.27 7.76 -8.46
C LYS A 45 6.26 8.74 -9.04
N GLU A 46 4.97 8.53 -8.83
CA GLU A 46 3.94 9.46 -9.27
C GLU A 46 4.05 10.83 -8.58
N LEU A 47 4.34 10.86 -7.27
CA LEU A 47 4.63 12.10 -6.54
C LEU A 47 5.87 12.83 -7.11
N PHE A 48 6.92 12.08 -7.50
CA PHE A 48 8.07 12.65 -8.20
C PHE A 48 7.72 13.23 -9.58
N ASN A 49 6.97 12.49 -10.40
CA ASN A 49 6.56 12.96 -11.72
C ASN A 49 5.65 14.20 -11.62
N MET A 50 4.79 14.25 -10.60
CA MET A 50 3.95 15.40 -10.28
C MET A 50 4.79 16.62 -9.85
N ARG A 51 5.93 16.42 -9.16
CA ARG A 51 6.88 17.49 -8.86
C ARG A 51 7.46 18.11 -10.13
N GLU A 52 7.91 17.29 -11.09
CA GLU A 52 8.44 17.80 -12.37
C GLU A 52 7.40 18.62 -13.15
N LYS A 53 6.12 18.21 -13.08
CA LYS A 53 5.03 18.91 -13.76
C LYS A 53 4.55 20.19 -13.06
N THR A 54 4.63 20.27 -11.73
CA THR A 54 3.96 21.35 -10.96
C THR A 54 4.92 22.31 -10.25
N GLY A 55 6.20 21.99 -10.13
CA GLY A 55 7.22 22.86 -9.50
C GLY A 55 7.06 23.11 -7.99
N ARG A 56 6.03 22.55 -7.34
CA ARG A 56 5.80 22.70 -5.89
C ARG A 56 6.76 21.83 -5.08
N ARG A 57 7.48 22.45 -4.14
CA ARG A 57 8.41 21.80 -3.21
C ARG A 57 7.63 21.27 -1.99
N ILE A 58 7.39 19.97 -1.94
CA ILE A 58 6.69 19.31 -0.80
C ILE A 58 7.70 18.69 0.20
N ALA A 59 8.92 18.32 -0.23
CA ALA A 59 10.08 17.98 0.61
C ALA A 59 11.42 18.06 -0.16
N LEU A 60 12.57 17.87 0.51
CA LEU A 60 13.90 17.80 -0.12
C LEU A 60 14.08 16.52 -0.95
N ALA A 61 14.77 16.59 -2.09
CA ALA A 61 14.95 15.46 -3.02
C ALA A 61 15.62 14.23 -2.37
N GLU A 62 16.44 14.43 -1.34
CA GLU A 62 17.08 13.35 -0.56
C GLU A 62 16.09 12.61 0.35
N SER A 63 15.14 13.34 0.97
CA SER A 63 14.06 12.73 1.76
C SER A 63 13.26 11.75 0.91
N TYR A 64 13.05 12.09 -0.36
CA TYR A 64 12.35 11.20 -1.29
C TYR A 64 13.18 10.00 -1.79
N ARG A 65 14.51 10.07 -1.84
CA ARG A 65 15.34 8.89 -2.17
C ARG A 65 15.36 7.87 -1.03
N GLY A 66 15.39 8.35 0.22
CA GLY A 66 15.20 7.51 1.40
C GLY A 66 13.82 6.85 1.40
N ILE A 67 12.77 7.66 1.18
CA ILE A 67 11.40 7.17 1.05
C ILE A 67 11.25 6.20 -0.14
N LEU A 68 11.85 6.43 -1.31
CA LEU A 68 11.79 5.52 -2.46
C LEU A 68 12.46 4.17 -2.21
N LYS A 69 13.60 4.20 -1.51
CA LYS A 69 14.36 3.00 -1.18
C LYS A 69 13.56 2.15 -0.20
N ASP A 70 13.11 2.78 0.89
CA ASP A 70 12.34 2.10 1.92
C ASP A 70 10.92 1.76 1.42
N SER A 71 10.29 2.57 0.57
CA SER A 71 8.93 2.31 0.04
C SER A 71 8.90 1.23 -1.02
N SER A 72 10.02 0.91 -1.68
CA SER A 72 10.04 -0.20 -2.64
C SER A 72 9.92 -1.57 -1.98
N ASP A 73 10.24 -1.63 -0.69
CA ASP A 73 10.20 -2.83 0.13
C ASP A 73 8.80 -3.10 0.69
N TYR A 74 7.82 -2.22 0.44
CA TYR A 74 6.45 -2.38 0.96
C TYR A 74 5.36 -2.15 -0.09
N SER A 75 4.21 -2.76 0.16
CA SER A 75 2.97 -2.60 -0.60
C SER A 75 1.84 -2.19 0.33
N LEU A 76 1.03 -1.22 -0.09
CA LEU A 76 -0.21 -0.86 0.59
C LEU A 76 -1.36 -1.70 0.03
N ILE A 77 -2.03 -2.44 0.91
CA ILE A 77 -3.17 -3.29 0.55
C ILE A 77 -4.40 -2.75 1.28
N ARG A 78 -5.47 -2.50 0.53
CA ARG A 78 -6.79 -2.16 1.08
C ARG A 78 -7.76 -3.29 0.78
N LEU A 79 -8.47 -3.75 1.80
CA LEU A 79 -9.45 -4.83 1.73
C LEU A 79 -10.79 -4.31 2.23
N PHE A 80 -11.86 -4.57 1.48
CA PHE A 80 -13.22 -4.51 2.00
C PHE A 80 -13.59 -5.92 2.46
N VAL A 81 -14.04 -6.02 3.71
CA VAL A 81 -14.43 -7.29 4.34
C VAL A 81 -15.84 -7.20 4.91
N ASP A 82 -16.44 -8.37 5.15
CA ASP A 82 -17.77 -8.53 5.76
C ASP A 82 -17.79 -8.30 7.29
#